data_AF-A0A1U7WNU9-F1
#
_entry.id   AF-A0A1U7WNU9-F1
#
_cell.length_a   1.000
_cell.length_b   1.000
_cell.length_c   1.000
_cell.angle_alpha   90.00
_cell.angle_beta   90.00
_cell.angle_gamma   90.00
#
_symmetry.space_group_name_H-M   'P 1'
#
loop_
_entity.id
_entity.type
_entity.pdbx_description
1 polymer ?
#
loop_
_entity_poly.entity_id
_entity_poly.type
_entity_poly.pdbx_seq_one_letter_code
_entity_poly.pdbx_strand_id
1 'polypeptide(L)'
;MHNDIDLKLHCSRLKVQLGIRKFDDANRRLTFVVGASSCLREVLDECDILVEQRYKDCGGDSEWLPVVNREYQSVRLRLNARVDGNTVHWRTQIERFQNESSTFQKVESSNFDSAELESLFIRGTYVDAFFSLETFDYMEKAGIGLVADKLIIHHQ
;
A
#
# COMPACT_ATOMS: atom_id res chain seq x y z
N MET A 1 -20.43 -18.20 -3.63
CA MET A 1 -19.36 -17.34 -3.07
C MET A 1 -18.13 -18.21 -2.97
N HIS A 2 -17.16 -18.01 -3.88
CA HIS A 2 -15.88 -18.71 -3.85
C HIS A 2 -15.10 -18.17 -2.64
N ASN A 3 -14.43 -19.04 -1.88
CA ASN A 3 -13.65 -18.70 -0.68
C ASN A 3 -12.97 -17.32 -0.81
N ASP A 4 -13.28 -16.40 0.12
CA ASP A 4 -12.63 -15.09 0.28
C ASP A 4 -11.15 -15.28 0.65
N ILE A 5 -10.36 -15.73 -0.32
CA ILE A 5 -8.91 -15.72 -0.23
C ILE A 5 -8.50 -14.35 -0.76
N ASP A 6 -8.30 -13.41 0.15
CA ASP A 6 -7.66 -12.16 -0.18
C ASP A 6 -6.28 -12.47 -0.76
N LEU A 7 -6.05 -12.10 -2.02
CA LEU A 7 -4.72 -12.22 -2.63
C LEU A 7 -3.76 -11.32 -1.88
N LYS A 8 -2.88 -11.92 -1.07
CA LYS A 8 -1.82 -11.21 -0.33
C LYS A 8 -0.51 -11.34 -1.08
N LEU A 9 0.04 -10.20 -1.47
CA LEU A 9 1.35 -10.10 -2.09
C LEU A 9 2.38 -9.66 -1.07
N HIS A 10 3.57 -10.23 -1.19
CA HIS A 10 4.75 -9.80 -0.45
C HIS A 10 5.82 -9.33 -1.43
N CYS A 11 6.37 -8.14 -1.19
CA CYS A 11 7.46 -7.58 -1.97
C CYS A 11 8.51 -7.00 -1.05
N SER A 12 9.73 -7.50 -1.16
CA SER A 12 10.88 -7.01 -0.39
C SER A 12 11.58 -5.84 -1.07
N ARG A 13 12.14 -4.93 -0.27
CA ARG A 13 13.00 -3.81 -0.69
C ARG A 13 12.37 -2.91 -1.76
N LEU A 14 11.10 -2.59 -1.59
CA LEU A 14 10.43 -1.54 -2.36
C LEU A 14 11.01 -0.18 -1.95
N LYS A 15 11.51 0.58 -2.91
CA LYS A 15 12.10 1.90 -2.65
C LYS A 15 11.02 2.96 -2.64
N VAL A 16 10.90 3.71 -1.54
CA VAL A 16 9.98 4.86 -1.44
C VAL A 16 10.41 5.93 -2.43
N GLN A 17 9.51 6.28 -3.35
CA GLN A 17 9.67 7.34 -4.33
C GLN A 17 8.98 8.64 -3.88
N LEU A 18 7.84 8.50 -3.19
CA LEU A 18 7.09 9.60 -2.59
C LEU A 18 6.62 9.18 -1.20
N GLY A 19 6.88 10.03 -0.22
CA GLY A 19 6.47 9.78 1.15
C GLY A 19 4.97 9.87 1.38
N ILE A 20 4.59 9.77 2.65
CA ILE A 20 3.18 9.73 3.03
C ILE A 20 2.46 11.03 2.66
N ARG A 21 1.29 10.87 2.03
CA ARG A 21 0.33 11.93 1.74
C ARG A 21 -1.04 11.58 2.30
N LYS A 22 -1.70 12.59 2.87
CA LYS A 22 -3.13 12.56 3.24
C LYS A 22 -3.96 12.96 2.02
N PHE A 23 -4.96 12.15 1.67
CA PHE A 23 -5.79 12.40 0.48
C PHE A 23 -7.22 12.86 0.78
N ASP A 24 -7.70 12.79 2.04
CA ASP A 24 -9.07 13.17 2.39
C ASP A 24 -9.20 13.42 3.91
N ASP A 25 -9.91 14.47 4.33
CA ASP A 25 -10.21 14.74 5.74
C ASP A 25 -11.35 13.85 6.28
N ALA A 26 -12.24 13.37 5.40
CA ALA A 26 -13.35 12.49 5.78
C ALA A 26 -12.93 11.02 5.92
N ASN A 27 -12.02 10.53 5.08
CA ASN A 27 -11.54 9.15 5.11
C ASN A 27 -10.04 8.96 5.42
N ARG A 28 -9.29 10.04 5.69
CA ARG A 28 -7.86 10.07 6.08
C ARG A 28 -7.03 8.94 5.47
N ARG A 29 -7.17 8.76 4.15
CA ARG A 29 -6.42 7.73 3.41
C ARG A 29 -4.98 8.18 3.32
N LEU A 30 -4.11 7.49 4.05
CA LEU A 30 -2.68 7.72 4.03
C LEU A 30 -2.06 6.81 3.01
N THR A 31 -1.35 7.41 2.07
CA THR A 31 -0.73 6.67 0.97
C THR A 31 0.70 7.11 0.77
N PHE A 32 1.54 6.19 0.31
CA PHE A 32 2.89 6.50 -0.16
C PHE A 32 3.14 5.75 -1.47
N VAL A 33 4.17 6.18 -2.21
CA VAL A 33 4.49 5.61 -3.52
C VAL A 33 5.84 4.93 -3.47
N VAL A 34 5.90 3.73 -4.01
CA VAL A 34 7.12 2.93 -4.13
C VAL A 34 7.38 2.57 -5.58
N GLY A 35 8.66 2.43 -5.92
CA GLY A 35 9.05 1.87 -7.22
C GLY A 35 8.68 0.39 -7.30
N ALA A 36 8.12 -0.02 -8.44
CA ALA A 36 7.71 -1.39 -8.68
C ALA A 36 8.70 -2.10 -9.63
N SER A 37 9.14 -3.30 -9.24
CA SER A 37 9.97 -4.16 -10.11
C SER A 37 9.17 -4.62 -11.34
N SER A 38 9.85 -5.13 -12.38
CA SER A 38 9.14 -5.72 -13.54
C SER A 38 8.19 -6.83 -13.13
N CYS A 39 8.66 -7.76 -12.29
CA CYS A 39 7.84 -8.87 -11.80
C CYS A 39 6.59 -8.39 -11.04
N LEU A 40 6.72 -7.40 -10.15
CA LEU A 40 5.54 -6.85 -9.46
C LEU A 40 4.57 -6.18 -10.44
N ARG A 41 5.09 -5.43 -11.42
CA ARG A 41 4.24 -4.78 -12.43
C ARG A 41 3.48 -5.80 -13.27
N GLU A 42 4.15 -6.85 -13.74
CA GLU A 42 3.54 -7.92 -14.53
C GLU A 42 2.39 -8.60 -13.76
N VAL A 43 2.62 -8.98 -12.50
CA VAL A 43 1.57 -9.59 -11.67
C VAL A 43 0.37 -8.65 -11.49
N LEU A 44 0.63 -7.37 -11.25
CA LEU A 44 -0.42 -6.38 -11.04
C LEU A 44 -1.18 -6.03 -12.34
N ASP A 45 -0.50 -6.05 -13.48
CA ASP A 45 -1.10 -5.82 -14.78
C ASP A 45 -2.09 -6.94 -15.15
N GLU A 46 -1.71 -8.19 -14.89
CA GLU A 46 -2.61 -9.34 -15.07
C GLU A 46 -3.82 -9.26 -14.13
N CYS A 47 -3.62 -8.80 -12.89
CA CYS A 47 -4.73 -8.54 -11.96
C CYS A 47 -5.66 -7.44 -12.50
N ASP A 48 -5.11 -6.32 -12.98
CA ASP A 48 -5.90 -5.22 -13.55
C ASP A 48 -6.78 -5.70 -14.71
N ILE A 49 -6.23 -6.47 -15.66
CA ILE A 49 -6.98 -6.98 -16.81
C ILE A 49 -8.16 -7.84 -16.36
N LEU A 50 -7.91 -8.80 -15.45
CA LEU A 50 -8.95 -9.74 -14.99
C LEU A 50 -10.05 -9.04 -14.20
N VAL A 51 -9.68 -8.09 -13.33
CA VAL A 51 -10.64 -7.39 -12.48
C VAL A 51 -11.41 -6.33 -13.27
N GLU A 52 -10.76 -5.60 -14.18
CA GLU A 52 -11.44 -4.64 -15.07
C GLU A 52 -12.47 -5.34 -15.94
N GLN A 53 -12.12 -6.48 -16.54
CA GLN A 53 -13.04 -7.26 -17.35
C GLN A 53 -14.26 -7.67 -16.51
N ARG A 54 -14.03 -8.21 -15.31
CA ARG A 54 -15.11 -8.61 -14.41
C ARG A 54 -15.96 -7.44 -13.95
N TYR A 55 -15.36 -6.26 -13.72
CA TYR A 55 -16.06 -5.04 -13.34
C TYR A 55 -17.02 -4.60 -14.45
N LYS A 56 -16.55 -4.59 -15.71
CA LYS A 56 -17.35 -4.28 -16.90
C LYS A 56 -18.46 -5.30 -17.14
N ASP A 57 -18.18 -6.59 -16.98
CA ASP A 57 -19.18 -7.66 -17.11
C ASP A 57 -20.31 -7.55 -16.06
N CYS A 58 -20.01 -6.95 -14.90
CA CYS A 58 -21.00 -6.64 -13.86
C CYS A 58 -21.76 -5.32 -14.09
N GLY A 59 -21.54 -4.64 -15.22
CA GLY A 59 -22.20 -3.38 -15.58
C GLY A 59 -21.53 -2.12 -15.03
N GLY A 60 -20.27 -2.21 -14.58
CA GLY A 60 -19.49 -1.05 -14.17
C GLY A 60 -19.16 -0.11 -15.34
N ASP A 61 -19.34 1.20 -15.12
CA ASP A 61 -19.22 2.25 -16.15
C ASP A 61 -18.18 3.34 -15.83
N SER A 62 -17.59 3.33 -14.63
CA SER A 62 -16.51 4.25 -14.26
C SER A 62 -15.24 4.05 -15.09
N GLU A 63 -14.45 5.12 -15.24
CA GLU A 63 -13.12 5.08 -15.85
C GLU A 63 -12.19 4.16 -15.05
N TRP A 64 -11.61 3.15 -15.69
CA TRP A 64 -10.67 2.25 -15.05
C TRP A 64 -9.28 2.88 -14.92
N LEU A 65 -8.78 2.96 -13.68
CA LEU A 65 -7.45 3.47 -13.36
C LEU A 65 -6.47 2.31 -13.18
N PRO A 66 -5.38 2.26 -13.97
CA PRO A 66 -4.34 1.26 -13.79
C PRO A 66 -3.69 1.34 -12.41
N VAL A 67 -3.48 0.19 -11.76
CA VAL A 67 -2.81 0.09 -10.45
C VAL A 67 -1.33 0.48 -10.52
N VAL A 68 -0.69 0.22 -11.66
CA VAL A 68 0.70 0.60 -11.95
C VAL A 68 0.73 1.94 -12.68
N ASN A 69 1.41 2.93 -12.09
CA ASN A 69 1.73 4.15 -12.82
C ASN A 69 2.90 3.87 -13.79
N ARG A 70 2.61 3.97 -15.10
CA ARG A 70 3.58 3.68 -16.19
C ARG A 70 4.62 4.76 -16.39
N GLU A 71 4.33 6.02 -16.05
CA GLU A 71 5.29 7.11 -16.19
C GLU A 71 6.44 6.97 -15.18
N TYR A 72 6.09 6.63 -13.93
CA TYR A 72 7.05 6.55 -12.82
C TYR A 72 7.44 5.12 -12.45
N GLN A 73 6.88 4.12 -13.14
CA GLN A 73 7.10 2.69 -12.86
C GLN A 73 6.88 2.36 -11.38
N SER A 74 5.75 2.82 -10.85
CA SER A 74 5.49 2.92 -9.42
C SER A 74 4.09 2.46 -9.04
N VAL A 75 3.92 2.05 -7.79
CA VAL A 75 2.62 1.69 -7.23
C VAL A 75 2.34 2.48 -5.96
N ARG A 76 1.06 2.67 -5.65
CA ARG A 76 0.62 3.39 -4.46
C ARG A 76 0.13 2.41 -3.40
N LEU A 77 0.76 2.45 -2.23
CA LEU A 77 0.35 1.67 -1.06
C LEU A 77 -0.46 2.55 -0.12
N ARG A 78 -1.61 2.04 0.31
CA ARG A 78 -2.49 2.68 1.31
C ARG A 78 -2.27 2.04 2.66
N LEU A 79 -2.09 2.86 3.70
CA LEU A 79 -2.14 2.43 5.09
C LEU A 79 -3.60 2.26 5.51
N ASN A 80 -3.89 1.17 6.22
CA ASN A 80 -5.18 0.88 6.80
C ASN A 80 -5.19 1.36 8.25
N ALA A 81 -6.14 2.24 8.58
CA ALA A 81 -6.33 2.76 9.91
C ALA A 81 -7.82 2.89 10.21
N ARG A 82 -8.19 2.70 11.48
CA ARG A 82 -9.52 2.98 12.01
C ARG A 82 -9.44 4.21 12.90
N VAL A 83 -10.30 5.19 12.65
CA VAL A 83 -10.46 6.35 13.54
C VAL A 83 -11.53 6.02 14.57
N ASP A 84 -11.22 6.18 15.85
CA ASP A 84 -12.17 6.08 16.97
C ASP A 84 -12.13 7.38 17.79
N GLY A 85 -13.15 8.22 17.61
CA GLY A 85 -13.15 9.59 18.13
C GLY A 85 -11.95 10.39 17.62
N ASN A 86 -11.05 10.76 18.53
CA ASN A 86 -9.82 11.51 18.22
C ASN A 86 -8.56 10.64 18.13
N THR A 87 -8.71 9.31 18.24
CA THR A 87 -7.61 8.34 18.24
C THR A 87 -7.56 7.60 16.91
N VAL A 88 -6.36 7.40 16.37
CA VAL A 88 -6.13 6.60 15.16
C VAL A 88 -5.55 5.25 15.57
N HIS A 89 -6.27 4.18 15.24
CA HIS A 89 -5.83 2.80 15.43
C HIS A 89 -5.33 2.24 14.10
N TRP A 90 -4.02 2.09 13.96
CA TRP A 90 -3.42 1.48 12.78
C TRP A 90 -3.80 0.01 12.68
N ARG A 91 -4.33 -0.39 11.53
CA ARG A 91 -4.48 -1.81 11.16
C ARG A 91 -3.25 -2.31 10.41
N THR A 92 -2.59 -1.43 9.64
CA THR A 92 -1.29 -1.75 9.08
C THR A 92 -0.27 -1.92 10.21
N GLN A 93 0.30 -3.10 10.31
CA GLN A 93 1.42 -3.37 11.22
C GLN A 93 2.69 -2.75 10.63
N ILE A 94 3.20 -1.71 11.27
CA ILE A 94 4.44 -1.06 10.84
C ILE A 94 5.55 -1.44 11.82
N GLU A 95 6.63 -1.95 11.25
CA GLU A 95 7.78 -2.48 11.95
C GLU A 95 9.03 -1.72 11.51
N ARG A 96 9.87 -1.34 12.46
CA ARG A 96 11.18 -0.75 12.17
C ARG A 96 12.27 -1.81 12.28
N PHE A 97 13.10 -1.91 11.26
CA PHE A 97 14.31 -2.71 11.31
C PHE A 97 15.41 -1.91 12.01
N GLN A 98 15.85 -2.36 13.19
CA GLN A 98 16.97 -1.75 13.92
C GLN A 98 18.23 -2.59 13.74
N ASN A 99 19.30 -1.98 13.20
CA ASN A 99 20.63 -2.55 13.17
C ASN A 99 21.39 -2.17 14.45
N GLU A 100 21.23 -2.93 15.54
CA GLU A 100 21.99 -2.64 16.77
C GLU A 100 23.23 -3.51 17.00
N SER A 101 23.39 -4.65 16.33
CA SER A 101 24.65 -5.39 16.25
C SER A 101 24.44 -6.70 15.51
N SER A 102 25.53 -7.25 14.98
CA SER A 102 25.68 -8.24 13.90
C SER A 102 25.03 -9.62 14.06
N THR A 103 23.98 -9.81 14.87
CA THR A 103 23.32 -11.13 14.96
C THR A 103 21.82 -11.15 15.18
N PHE A 104 21.12 -10.02 15.43
CA PHE A 104 19.67 -10.08 15.65
C PHE A 104 18.91 -8.92 15.01
N GLN A 105 17.85 -9.27 14.27
CA GLN A 105 16.89 -8.34 13.68
C GLN A 105 15.89 -7.96 14.78
N LYS A 106 16.04 -6.78 15.39
CA LYS A 106 15.01 -6.27 16.31
C LYS A 106 13.99 -5.52 15.47
N VAL A 107 12.75 -6.00 15.56
CA VAL A 107 11.59 -5.46 14.86
C VAL A 107 10.68 -4.86 15.93
N GLU A 108 10.56 -3.54 15.94
CA GLU A 108 9.66 -2.83 16.86
C GLU A 108 8.36 -2.43 16.16
N SER A 109 7.23 -2.87 16.71
CA SER A 109 5.88 -2.43 16.32
C SER A 109 5.41 -1.30 17.24
N SER A 110 4.93 -0.19 16.68
CA SER A 110 4.45 0.94 17.47
C SER A 110 3.19 1.59 16.90
N ASN A 111 2.48 2.33 17.75
CA ASN A 111 1.45 3.28 17.32
C ASN A 111 2.14 4.59 16.98
N PHE A 112 2.12 4.99 15.70
CA PHE A 112 2.79 6.21 15.24
C PHE A 112 1.86 7.41 15.31
N ASP A 113 2.38 8.56 15.74
CA ASP A 113 1.76 9.84 15.45
C ASP A 113 2.00 10.28 13.99
N SER A 114 1.41 11.41 13.57
CA SER A 114 1.53 11.86 12.18
C SER A 114 2.96 12.23 11.77
N ALA A 115 3.75 12.82 12.67
CA ALA A 115 5.09 13.31 12.37
C ALA A 115 6.08 12.14 12.33
N GLU A 116 5.99 11.22 13.28
CA GLU A 116 6.77 9.99 13.30
C GLU A 116 6.49 9.16 12.05
N LEU A 117 5.22 9.03 11.66
CA LEU A 117 4.85 8.31 10.46
C LEU A 117 5.44 8.96 9.20
N GLU A 118 5.37 10.28 9.06
CA GLU A 118 5.97 10.99 7.91
C GLU A 118 7.49 10.77 7.83
N SER A 119 8.19 10.76 8.98
CA SER A 119 9.64 10.53 9.04
C SER A 119 10.08 9.13 8.57
N LEU A 120 9.18 8.13 8.64
CA LEU A 120 9.51 6.75 8.26
C LEU A 120 9.55 6.56 6.76
N PHE A 121 8.68 7.26 6.03
CA PHE A 121 8.48 7.09 4.60
C PHE A 121 9.14 8.20 3.81
N ILE A 122 10.37 8.55 4.15
CA ILE A 122 11.16 9.48 3.35
C ILE A 122 11.58 8.84 2.03
N ARG A 123 11.71 9.68 0.99
CA ARG A 123 12.16 9.22 -0.33
C ARG A 123 13.55 8.57 -0.19
N GLY A 124 13.69 7.38 -0.76
CA GLY A 124 14.92 6.60 -0.72
C GLY A 124 14.93 5.46 0.29
N THR A 125 14.07 5.50 1.31
CA THR A 125 13.89 4.40 2.27
C THR A 125 13.44 3.12 1.56
N TYR A 126 13.95 1.98 2.01
CA TYR A 126 13.48 0.67 1.56
C TYR A 126 12.47 0.11 2.54
N VAL A 127 11.41 -0.50 2.01
CA VAL A 127 10.36 -1.15 2.78
C VAL A 127 10.06 -2.52 2.21
N ASP A 128 9.90 -3.51 3.08
CA ASP A 128 9.22 -4.75 2.71
C ASP A 128 7.73 -4.55 2.95
N ALA A 129 6.90 -4.88 1.95
CA ALA A 129 5.46 -4.68 2.02
C ALA A 129 4.70 -5.99 1.84
N PHE A 130 3.76 -6.22 2.75
CA PHE A 130 2.72 -7.22 2.66
C PHE A 130 1.41 -6.48 2.44
N PHE A 131 0.73 -6.75 1.34
CA PHE A 131 -0.45 -5.98 0.97
C PHE A 131 -1.50 -6.84 0.24
N SER A 132 -2.74 -6.42 0.39
CA SER A 132 -3.91 -6.99 -0.25
C SER A 132 -4.40 -6.07 -1.37
N LEU A 133 -5.12 -6.65 -2.34
CA LEU A 133 -5.76 -5.90 -3.43
C LEU A 133 -7.23 -5.63 -3.05
N GLU A 134 -7.65 -4.37 -3.10
CA GLU A 134 -9.04 -3.96 -2.92
C GLU A 134 -9.53 -3.20 -4.15
N THR A 135 -10.69 -3.55 -4.69
CA THR A 135 -11.33 -2.74 -5.73
C THR A 135 -11.95 -1.49 -5.12
N PHE A 136 -11.89 -0.37 -5.83
CA PHE A 136 -12.65 0.82 -5.53
C PHE A 136 -13.48 1.26 -6.74
N ASP A 137 -14.58 1.94 -6.47
CA ASP A 137 -15.37 2.67 -7.45
C ASP A 137 -15.86 3.94 -6.76
N TYR A 138 -15.32 5.09 -7.16
CA TYR A 138 -15.57 6.36 -6.51
C TYR A 138 -15.30 7.53 -7.46
N MET A 139 -16.23 8.49 -7.51
CA MET A 139 -16.11 9.71 -8.34
C MET A 139 -15.80 9.37 -9.81
N GLU A 140 -16.61 8.48 -10.40
CA GLU A 140 -16.51 8.03 -11.80
C GLU A 140 -15.19 7.32 -12.12
N LYS A 141 -14.46 6.85 -11.10
CA LYS A 141 -13.18 6.17 -11.23
C LYS A 141 -13.20 4.84 -10.49
N ALA A 142 -12.91 3.78 -11.21
CA ALA A 142 -12.76 2.44 -10.67
C ALA A 142 -11.32 1.95 -10.81
N GLY A 143 -10.92 0.96 -10.01
CA GLY A 143 -9.60 0.35 -10.13
C GLY A 143 -9.24 -0.52 -8.94
N ILE A 144 -7.99 -0.97 -8.93
CA ILE A 144 -7.40 -1.72 -7.82
C ILE A 144 -6.56 -0.78 -6.94
N GLY A 145 -6.83 -0.80 -5.63
CA GLY A 145 -6.01 -0.19 -4.60
C GLY A 145 -5.17 -1.23 -3.87
N LEU A 146 -3.91 -0.90 -3.57
CA LEU A 146 -3.05 -1.75 -2.76
C LEU A 146 -3.11 -1.30 -1.30
N VAL A 147 -3.44 -2.22 -0.40
CA VAL A 147 -3.67 -1.93 1.02
C VAL A 147 -2.65 -2.68 1.85
N ALA A 148 -1.80 -1.94 2.55
CA ALA A 148 -0.74 -2.52 3.36
C ALA A 148 -1.30 -3.19 4.61
N ASP A 149 -1.02 -4.48 4.74
CA ASP A 149 -1.28 -5.27 5.95
C ASP A 149 -0.11 -5.14 6.93
N LYS A 150 1.12 -5.23 6.41
CA LYS A 150 2.35 -5.13 7.18
C LYS A 150 3.46 -4.46 6.38
N LEU A 151 4.26 -3.62 7.03
CA LEU A 151 5.39 -2.91 6.47
C LEU A 151 6.61 -3.07 7.37
N ILE A 152 7.76 -3.42 6.78
CA ILE A 152 9.05 -3.48 7.49
C ILE A 152 9.96 -2.40 6.91
N ILE A 153 10.25 -1.37 7.71
CA ILE A 153 11.03 -0.20 7.31
C ILE A 153 12.51 -0.46 7.55
N HIS A 154 13.31 -0.36 6.49
CA HIS A 154 14.77 -0.47 6.54
C HIS A 154 15.37 0.94 6.62
N HIS A 155 15.64 1.43 7.84
CA HIS A 155 16.44 2.63 8.02
C HIS A 155 17.93 2.31 7.85
N GLN A 156 18.65 3.27 7.24
CA GLN A 156 20.11 3.24 7.11
C GLN A 156 20.76 3.91 8.31
#